data_AF-A0A7L4PGE1-F1
#
_entry.id   AF-A0A7L4PGE1-F1
#
_cell.length_a   1.000
_cell.length_b   1.000
_cell.length_c   1.000
_cell.angle_alpha   90.00
_cell.angle_beta   90.00
_cell.angle_gamma   90.00
#
_symmetry.space_group_name_H-M   'P 1'
#
loop_
_entity.id
_entity.type
_entity.pdbx_description
1 polymer ?
#
loop_
_entity_poly.entity_id
_entity_poly.type
_entity_poly.pdbx_seq_one_letter_code
_entity_poly.pdbx_strand_id
1 'polypeptide(L)'
;MTRNEARIEETAERVVGRAVIEAMRRSGKAREMAKKLVGEEIDMDRDYNIPTADVMDTEEELVVIINLPGTEKEKIDLRATEDSLFVEAPSTGREGKYLRQERPAVMKRTLKLPVEIKPEQVKARYENGVLEVRLPKLVVQIKQKVMIE
;
A
#
# COMPACT_ATOMS: atom_id res chain seq x y z
N MET A 1 3.37 -20.18 -16.70
CA MET A 1 2.49 -19.80 -15.57
C MET A 1 1.38 -18.91 -16.11
N THR A 2 0.14 -19.27 -15.84
CA THR A 2 -1.03 -18.45 -16.22
C THR A 2 -1.17 -17.25 -15.29
N ARG A 3 -1.84 -16.19 -15.76
CA ARG A 3 -2.05 -14.93 -15.00
C ARG A 3 -2.77 -15.15 -13.65
N ASN A 4 -3.51 -16.25 -13.51
CA ASN A 4 -4.18 -16.65 -12.27
C ASN A 4 -3.23 -17.35 -11.28
N GLU A 5 -2.31 -18.18 -11.77
CA GLU A 5 -1.31 -18.87 -10.92
C GLU A 5 -0.37 -17.86 -10.26
N ALA A 6 0.13 -16.88 -11.01
CA ALA A 6 0.98 -15.82 -10.49
C ALA A 6 0.28 -14.98 -9.40
N ARG A 7 -1.03 -14.74 -9.54
CA ARG A 7 -1.83 -13.98 -8.56
C ARG A 7 -2.07 -14.75 -7.26
N ILE A 8 -2.21 -16.08 -7.36
CA ILE A 8 -2.39 -16.97 -6.20
C ILE A 8 -1.06 -17.08 -5.43
N GLU A 9 0.05 -17.21 -6.14
CA GLU A 9 1.40 -17.26 -5.58
C GLU A 9 1.75 -15.95 -4.84
N GLU A 10 1.49 -14.79 -5.46
CA GLU A 10 1.66 -13.47 -4.83
C GLU A 10 0.77 -13.28 -3.59
N THR A 11 -0.46 -13.82 -3.62
CA THR A 11 -1.39 -13.77 -2.47
C THR A 11 -0.93 -14.69 -1.34
N ALA A 12 -0.44 -15.89 -1.65
CA ALA A 12 0.07 -16.85 -0.69
C ALA A 12 1.33 -16.31 0.01
N GLU A 13 2.26 -15.73 -0.74
CA GLU A 13 3.44 -15.06 -0.18
C GLU A 13 3.08 -13.90 0.75
N ARG A 14 2.06 -13.12 0.42
CA ARG A 14 1.54 -12.05 1.28
C ARG A 14 0.97 -12.57 2.60
N VAL A 15 0.19 -13.66 2.56
CA VAL A 15 -0.45 -14.23 3.74
C VAL A 15 0.58 -14.93 4.65
N VAL A 16 1.48 -15.71 4.05
CA VAL A 16 2.58 -16.37 4.76
C VAL A 16 3.51 -15.32 5.37
N GLY A 17 3.88 -14.28 4.61
CA GLY A 17 4.70 -13.18 5.11
C GLY A 17 4.07 -12.50 6.34
N ARG A 18 2.75 -12.24 6.33
CA ARG A 18 2.06 -11.62 7.46
C ARG A 18 2.05 -12.51 8.71
N ALA A 19 1.79 -13.82 8.55
CA ALA A 19 1.78 -14.77 9.66
C ALA A 19 3.17 -14.96 10.28
N VAL A 20 4.21 -15.03 9.44
CA VAL A 20 5.61 -15.12 9.86
C VAL A 20 6.03 -13.86 10.62
N ILE A 21 5.69 -12.66 10.12
CA ILE A 21 5.95 -11.38 10.79
C ILE A 21 5.23 -11.31 12.14
N GLU A 22 3.97 -11.74 12.21
CA GLU A 22 3.18 -11.70 13.46
C GLU A 22 3.74 -12.66 14.53
N ALA A 23 4.17 -13.86 14.12
CA ALA A 23 4.83 -14.81 15.01
C ALA A 23 6.17 -14.28 15.53
N MET A 24 6.92 -13.56 14.69
CA MET A 24 8.21 -12.96 15.06
C MET A 24 8.06 -11.72 15.96
N ARG A 25 6.98 -10.94 15.83
CA ARG A 25 6.67 -9.79 16.70
C ARG A 25 6.44 -10.19 18.17
N ARG A 26 6.14 -11.47 18.44
CA ARG A 26 5.93 -12.02 19.77
C ARG A 26 7.23 -12.35 20.53
N SER A 27 8.40 -12.37 19.88
CA SER A 27 9.68 -12.53 20.61
C SER A 27 10.89 -11.91 19.88
N GLY A 28 11.69 -11.13 20.60
CA GLY A 28 12.93 -10.55 20.06
C GLY A 28 13.95 -11.59 19.58
N LYS A 29 13.92 -12.82 20.13
CA LYS A 29 14.76 -13.94 19.70
C LYS A 29 14.37 -14.49 18.32
N ALA A 30 13.08 -14.51 17.99
CA ALA A 30 12.60 -14.94 16.68
C ALA A 30 13.05 -13.98 15.55
N ARG A 31 13.12 -12.67 15.83
CA ARG A 31 13.65 -11.67 14.89
C ARG A 31 15.14 -11.89 14.56
N GLU A 32 15.96 -12.15 15.57
CA GLU A 32 17.38 -12.50 15.39
C GLU A 32 17.57 -13.80 14.59
N MET A 33 16.75 -14.80 14.87
CA MET A 33 16.79 -16.09 14.17
C MET A 33 16.38 -15.95 12.70
N ALA A 34 15.34 -15.16 12.42
CA ALA A 34 14.88 -14.88 11.06
C ALA A 34 15.96 -14.18 10.23
N LYS A 35 16.62 -13.16 10.80
CA LYS A 35 17.69 -12.41 10.12
C LYS A 35 18.84 -13.30 9.65
N LYS A 36 19.12 -14.39 10.40
CA LYS A 36 20.13 -15.40 10.05
C LYS A 36 19.66 -16.44 9.03
N LEU A 37 18.36 -16.67 8.89
CA LEU A 37 17.79 -17.71 8.03
C LEU A 37 17.44 -17.22 6.62
N VAL A 38 17.04 -15.96 6.46
CA VAL A 38 16.52 -15.43 5.18
C VAL A 38 17.40 -14.38 4.50
N GLY A 39 18.54 -14.00 5.09
CA GLY A 39 19.49 -13.04 4.51
C GLY A 39 19.01 -11.58 4.51
N GLU A 40 19.90 -10.65 4.17
CA GLU A 40 19.63 -9.19 4.15
C GLU A 40 18.68 -8.75 3.01
N GLU A 41 18.34 -9.64 2.07
CA GLU A 41 17.47 -9.34 0.92
C GLU A 41 15.98 -9.30 1.26
N ILE A 42 15.56 -9.85 2.41
CA ILE A 42 14.21 -9.61 2.92
C ILE A 42 14.27 -8.35 3.77
N ASP A 43 13.69 -7.26 3.27
CA ASP A 43 13.44 -6.04 4.03
C ASP A 43 12.52 -6.37 5.22
N MET A 44 13.17 -6.79 6.31
CA MET A 44 12.62 -7.21 7.59
C MET A 44 12.36 -6.02 8.53
N ASP A 45 12.57 -4.79 8.07
CA ASP A 45 12.25 -3.55 8.79
C ASP A 45 10.76 -3.16 8.69
N ARG A 46 9.88 -4.17 8.54
CA ARG A 46 8.43 -3.99 8.52
C ARG A 46 7.88 -3.69 9.92
N ASP A 47 8.12 -2.48 10.40
CA ASP A 47 7.21 -1.80 11.34
C ASP A 47 6.28 -0.82 10.59
N TYR A 48 5.99 -1.15 9.32
CA TYR A 48 4.98 -0.46 8.54
C TYR A 48 3.66 -1.22 8.48
N ASN A 49 2.55 -0.50 8.57
CA ASN A 49 1.22 -1.04 8.31
C ASN A 49 0.84 -0.79 6.84
N ILE A 50 -0.02 -1.65 6.30
CA ILE A 50 -0.63 -1.42 4.99
C ILE A 50 -1.91 -0.59 5.23
N PRO A 51 -1.94 0.71 4.87
CA PRO A 51 -3.14 1.53 5.03
C PRO A 51 -4.29 0.98 4.18
N THR A 52 -5.52 1.13 4.66
CA THR A 52 -6.72 0.82 3.86
C THR A 52 -6.85 1.80 2.72
N ALA A 53 -7.38 1.33 1.60
CA ALA A 53 -7.57 2.18 0.43
C ALA A 53 -8.70 1.64 -0.45
N ASP A 54 -9.47 2.58 -0.98
CA ASP A 54 -10.51 2.35 -1.96
C ASP A 54 -10.04 2.89 -3.32
N VAL A 55 -10.44 2.21 -4.39
CA VAL A 55 -10.14 2.63 -5.78
C VAL A 55 -11.47 2.70 -6.51
N MET A 56 -11.84 3.91 -6.91
CA MET A 56 -13.05 4.19 -7.67
C MET A 56 -12.69 4.44 -9.13
N ASP A 57 -13.35 3.73 -10.03
CA ASP A 57 -13.25 3.91 -11.48
C ASP A 57 -14.33 4.89 -11.95
N THR A 58 -13.94 6.03 -12.51
CA THR A 58 -14.85 6.96 -13.21
C THR A 58 -14.67 6.80 -14.72
N GLU A 59 -15.36 7.58 -15.55
CA GLU A 59 -15.12 7.51 -17.00
C GLU A 59 -13.71 7.99 -17.37
N GLU A 60 -13.26 9.11 -16.78
CA GLU A 60 -12.04 9.82 -17.17
C GLU A 60 -10.82 9.53 -16.28
N GLU A 61 -11.03 9.21 -15.00
CA GLU A 61 -9.96 9.05 -14.01
C GLU A 61 -10.20 7.89 -13.04
N LEU A 62 -9.13 7.42 -12.40
CA LEU A 62 -9.25 6.67 -11.16
C LEU A 62 -9.17 7.65 -9.97
N VAL A 63 -9.97 7.40 -8.94
CA VAL A 63 -9.89 8.11 -7.66
C VAL A 63 -9.49 7.10 -6.59
N VAL A 64 -8.34 7.31 -5.96
CA VAL A 64 -7.82 6.48 -4.89
C VAL A 64 -7.95 7.22 -3.56
N ILE A 65 -8.58 6.60 -2.57
CA ILE A 65 -8.75 7.16 -1.23
C ILE A 65 -7.95 6.29 -0.26
N ILE A 66 -7.03 6.86 0.52
CA ILE A 66 -6.14 6.14 1.42
C ILE A 66 -6.22 6.72 2.84
N ASN A 67 -6.44 5.87 3.84
CA ASN A 67 -6.44 6.30 5.24
C ASN A 67 -5.01 6.34 5.80
N LEU A 68 -4.53 7.54 6.13
CA LEU A 68 -3.20 7.82 6.67
C LEU A 68 -3.30 8.71 7.93
N PRO A 69 -3.95 8.23 9.02
CA PRO A 69 -4.15 9.04 10.22
C PRO A 69 -2.83 9.29 10.97
N GLY A 70 -2.68 10.51 11.49
CA GLY A 70 -1.54 10.87 12.33
C GLY A 70 -0.24 11.07 11.55
N THR A 71 -0.32 11.39 10.26
CA THR A 71 0.82 11.78 9.43
C THR A 71 0.77 13.28 9.12
N GLU A 72 1.93 13.94 9.10
CA GLU A 72 2.08 15.30 8.57
C GLU A 72 2.07 15.26 7.04
N LYS A 73 1.32 16.15 6.40
CA LYS A 73 1.14 16.19 4.94
C LYS A 73 2.48 16.24 4.20
N GLU A 74 3.40 17.04 4.73
CA GLU A 74 4.71 17.32 4.15
C GLU A 74 5.64 16.10 4.17
N LYS A 75 5.33 15.08 4.97
CA LYS A 75 6.09 13.84 5.11
C LYS A 75 5.52 12.68 4.28
N ILE A 76 4.42 12.89 3.56
CA ILE A 76 3.83 11.86 2.69
C ILE A 76 4.65 11.80 1.40
N ASP A 77 5.33 10.66 1.18
CA ASP A 77 5.94 10.33 -0.11
C ASP A 77 4.88 9.65 -1.00
N LEU A 78 4.44 10.36 -2.03
CA LEU A 78 3.46 9.89 -3.01
C LEU A 78 4.11 9.85 -4.39
N ARG A 79 4.16 8.67 -5.01
CA ARG A 79 4.76 8.47 -6.34
C ARG A 79 3.80 7.71 -7.22
N ALA A 80 3.61 8.17 -8.44
CA ALA A 80 2.79 7.51 -9.45
C ALA A 80 3.64 7.14 -10.67
N THR A 81 3.44 5.94 -11.19
CA THR A 81 3.87 5.52 -12.53
C THR A 81 2.64 5.38 -13.41
N GLU A 82 2.85 5.00 -14.68
CA GLU A 82 1.74 4.75 -15.60
C GLU A 82 0.75 3.70 -15.07
N ASP A 83 1.22 2.71 -14.31
CA ASP A 83 0.45 1.54 -13.88
C ASP A 83 0.45 1.30 -12.36
N SER A 84 1.03 2.19 -11.55
CA SER A 84 1.12 2.01 -10.11
C SER A 84 1.05 3.31 -9.31
N LEU A 85 0.53 3.22 -8.08
CA LEU A 85 0.56 4.27 -7.09
C LEU A 85 1.25 3.77 -5.83
N PHE A 86 2.33 4.44 -5.45
CA PHE A 86 3.08 4.21 -4.22
C PHE A 86 2.80 5.31 -3.21
N VAL A 87 2.59 4.92 -1.96
CA VAL A 87 2.49 5.83 -0.82
C VAL A 87 3.31 5.33 0.36
N GLU A 88 4.08 6.23 0.97
CA GLU A 88 4.73 6.04 2.26
C GLU A 88 4.48 7.26 3.16
N ALA A 89 4.12 7.00 4.42
CA ALA A 89 3.61 8.00 5.34
C ALA A 89 4.08 7.65 6.76
N PRO A 90 5.10 8.33 7.30
CA PRO A 90 5.51 8.14 8.68
C PRO A 90 4.43 8.69 9.63
N SER A 91 4.21 7.98 10.73
CA SER A 91 3.33 8.42 11.81
C SER A 91 4.08 9.41 12.71
N THR A 92 3.40 10.48 13.09
CA THR A 92 3.83 11.38 14.16
C THR A 92 3.73 10.65 15.50
N GLY A 93 4.87 10.13 15.95
CA GLY A 93 5.03 9.64 17.31
C GLY A 93 5.02 10.79 18.30
N ARG A 94 4.78 10.48 19.58
CA ARG A 94 5.06 11.39 20.69
C ARG A 94 6.19 10.83 21.54
N GLU A 95 6.95 11.71 22.17
CA GLU A 95 7.94 11.32 23.15
C GLU A 95 7.26 10.82 24.43
N GLY A 96 7.81 9.79 25.06
CA GLY A 96 7.31 9.24 26.32
C GLY A 96 7.49 7.73 26.42
N LYS A 97 7.24 7.20 27.63
CA LYS A 97 7.23 5.76 27.87
C LYS A 97 5.88 5.18 27.46
N TYR A 98 5.84 4.50 26.32
CA TYR A 98 4.64 3.76 25.90
C TYR A 98 4.40 2.57 26.83
N LEU A 99 3.21 2.51 27.45
CA LEU A 99 2.74 1.30 28.13
C LEU A 99 2.21 0.27 27.11
N ARG A 100 1.70 0.74 25.97
CA ARG A 100 1.24 -0.04 24.82
C ARG A 100 1.30 0.85 23.56
N GLN A 101 1.82 0.31 22.46
CA GLN A 101 1.96 1.03 21.18
C GLN A 101 1.46 0.14 20.06
N GLU A 102 0.25 0.41 19.58
CA GLU A 102 -0.38 -0.35 18.47
C GLU A 102 -0.30 0.37 17.14
N ARG A 103 -0.21 1.70 17.19
CA ARG A 103 -0.07 2.54 16.01
C ARG A 103 1.24 2.20 15.30
N PRO A 104 1.22 2.04 13.97
CA PRO A 104 2.43 1.78 13.22
C PRO A 104 3.32 3.02 13.20
N ALA A 105 4.63 2.81 13.15
CA ALA A 105 5.60 3.89 12.97
C ALA A 105 5.52 4.47 11.55
N VAL A 106 5.24 3.63 10.55
CA VAL A 106 5.12 4.02 9.14
C VAL A 106 3.91 3.34 8.50
N MET A 107 3.28 3.97 7.53
CA MET A 107 2.31 3.35 6.65
C MET A 107 2.88 3.31 5.23
N LYS A 108 2.83 2.15 4.57
CA LYS A 108 3.39 1.98 3.22
C LYS A 108 2.49 1.09 2.38
N ARG A 109 2.19 1.51 1.15
CA ARG A 109 1.39 0.72 0.21
C ARG A 109 1.76 1.03 -1.23
N THR A 110 1.87 -0.03 -2.02
CA THR A 110 1.87 0.04 -3.48
C THR A 110 0.55 -0.53 -4.00
N LEU A 111 -0.11 0.21 -4.88
CA LEU A 111 -1.32 -0.17 -5.58
C LEU A 111 -0.98 -0.35 -7.06
N LYS A 112 -1.21 -1.56 -7.59
CA LYS A 112 -1.23 -1.76 -9.03
C LYS A 112 -2.54 -1.25 -9.58
N LEU A 113 -2.48 -0.40 -10.60
CA LEU A 113 -3.65 0.21 -11.21
C LEU A 113 -4.24 -0.74 -12.27
N PRO A 114 -5.57 -0.81 -12.39
CA PRO A 114 -6.23 -1.65 -13.39
C PRO A 114 -6.12 -1.09 -14.82
N VAL A 115 -5.75 0.19 -14.95
CA VAL A 115 -5.59 0.91 -16.22
C VAL A 115 -4.39 1.86 -16.13
N GLU A 116 -3.81 2.20 -17.29
CA GLU A 116 -2.74 3.18 -17.37
C GLU A 116 -3.27 4.59 -17.15
N ILE A 117 -2.46 5.43 -16.50
CA ILE A 117 -2.76 6.81 -16.14
C ILE A 117 -1.73 7.78 -16.74
N LYS A 118 -1.97 9.08 -16.60
CA LYS A 118 -1.05 10.18 -16.98
C LYS A 118 -0.36 10.72 -15.72
N PRO A 119 0.84 10.23 -15.34
CA PRO A 119 1.45 10.54 -14.05
C PRO A 119 1.68 12.04 -13.82
N GLU A 120 1.97 12.77 -14.89
CA GLU A 120 2.22 14.21 -14.88
C GLU A 120 0.97 15.06 -14.57
N GLN A 121 -0.22 14.45 -14.63
CA GLN A 121 -1.51 15.13 -14.38
C GLN A 121 -2.15 14.71 -13.07
N VAL A 122 -1.48 13.87 -12.28
CA VAL A 122 -1.98 13.39 -10.99
C VAL A 122 -2.13 14.56 -10.01
N LYS A 123 -3.27 14.57 -9.31
CA LYS A 123 -3.55 15.55 -8.24
C LYS A 123 -3.86 14.81 -6.96
N ALA A 124 -3.43 15.37 -5.84
CA ALA A 124 -3.70 14.80 -4.53
C ALA A 124 -4.15 15.86 -3.52
N ARG A 125 -5.06 15.47 -2.63
CA ARG A 125 -5.52 16.27 -1.49
C ARG A 125 -5.41 15.41 -0.23
N TYR A 126 -4.87 15.99 0.83
CA TYR A 126 -4.79 15.36 2.13
C TYR A 126 -5.53 16.21 3.16
N GLU A 127 -6.52 15.62 3.82
CA GLU A 127 -7.34 16.29 4.81
C GLU A 127 -7.85 15.30 5.85
N ASN A 128 -7.82 15.68 7.13
CA ASN A 128 -8.36 14.89 8.25
C ASN A 128 -7.86 13.43 8.29
N GLY A 129 -6.61 13.18 7.91
CA GLY A 129 -6.05 11.83 7.91
C GLY A 129 -6.38 11.00 6.67
N VAL A 130 -6.99 11.58 5.64
CA VAL A 130 -7.38 10.90 4.40
C VAL A 130 -6.68 11.54 3.21
N LEU A 131 -6.01 10.71 2.40
CA LEU A 131 -5.38 11.09 1.13
C LEU A 131 -6.29 10.69 -0.03
N GLU A 132 -6.81 11.66 -0.77
CA GLU A 132 -7.50 11.47 -2.04
C GLU A 132 -6.52 11.76 -3.18
N VAL A 133 -6.36 10.81 -4.11
CA VAL A 133 -5.50 10.92 -5.29
C VAL A 133 -6.34 10.71 -6.54
N ARG A 134 -6.31 11.70 -7.44
CA ARG A 134 -6.98 11.67 -8.74
C ARG A 134 -5.97 11.38 -9.83
N LEU A 135 -6.22 10.32 -10.57
CA LEU A 135 -5.31 9.72 -11.54
C LEU A 135 -5.98 9.70 -12.93
N PRO A 136 -5.80 10.74 -13.76
CA PRO A 136 -6.38 10.78 -15.09
C PRO A 136 -5.93 9.59 -15.94
N LYS A 137 -6.86 8.91 -16.61
CA LYS A 137 -6.53 7.76 -17.44
C LYS A 137 -5.74 8.18 -18.68
N LEU A 138 -4.82 7.32 -19.10
CA LEU A 138 -4.10 7.50 -20.36
C LEU A 138 -5.06 7.37 -21.55
N VAL A 139 -5.91 6.34 -21.52
CA VAL A 139 -6.95 6.07 -22.52
C VAL A 139 -8.31 5.88 -21.83
N VAL A 140 -9.33 6.61 -22.29
CA VAL A 140 -10.71 6.44 -21.81
C VAL A 140 -11.27 5.14 -22.38
N GLN A 141 -11.63 4.21 -21.50
CA GLN A 141 -12.18 2.93 -21.91
C GLN A 141 -13.69 3.04 -22.15
N ILE A 142 -14.13 2.82 -23.39
CA ILE A 142 -15.54 2.72 -23.74
C ILE A 142 -16.01 1.29 -23.42
N LYS A 143 -16.79 1.14 -22.36
CA LYS A 143 -17.37 -0.17 -21.98
C LYS A 143 -18.54 -0.48 -22.91
N GLN A 144 -18.48 -1.62 -23.60
CA GLN A 144 -19.61 -2.12 -24.41
C GLN A 144 -20.42 -3.15 -23.62
N LYS A 145 -21.75 -3.05 -23.69
CA LYS A 145 -22.65 -4.05 -23.13
C LYS A 145 -22.65 -5.29 -24.03
N VAL A 146 -22.26 -6.43 -23.46
CA VAL A 146 -22.36 -7.73 -24.13
C VAL A 146 -23.66 -8.39 -23.69
N MET A 147 -24.46 -8.87 -24.64
CA MET A 147 -25.67 -9.65 -24.38
C MET A 147 -25.27 -11.09 -24.04
N ILE A 148 -25.97 -11.71 -23.08
CA ILE A 148 -25.78 -13.12 -22.73
C ILE A 148 -26.82 -13.93 -23.51
N GLU A 149 -26.39 -14.99 -24.20
CA GLU A 149 -27.25 -15.96 -24.91
C GLU A 149 -27.80 -17.03 -23.96
#